data_AF-A0A6N7YSK0-F1
#
_entry.id   AF-A0A6N7YSK0-F1
#
_cell.length_a   1.000
_cell.length_b   1.000
_cell.length_c   1.000
_cell.angle_alpha   90.00
_cell.angle_beta   90.00
_cell.angle_gamma   90.00
#
_symmetry.space_group_name_H-M   'P 1'
#
loop_
_entity.id
_entity.type
_entity.pdbx_description
1 polymer ?
#
loop_
_entity_poly.entity_id
_entity_poly.type
_entity_poly.pdbx_seq_one_letter_code
_entity_poly.pdbx_strand_id
1 'polypeptide(L)'
;MVVGQVNGREQAVGVANPADALAHMLEWFGLDRDAVAFWYLRADWPSPVTLIGRPVAGLVGETRRCVHLFPARPGTALFDTVTACCGTELSLTEIEWVRLGAGMPCEPCLVGGAPRGHALEG
;
A
#
# COMPACT_ATOMS: atom_id res chain seq x y z
N MET A 1 -9.95 -4.51 10.31
CA MET A 1 -9.01 -4.03 11.36
C MET A 1 -7.64 -3.98 10.75
N VAL A 2 -6.91 -2.89 10.96
CA VAL A 2 -5.52 -2.70 10.55
C VAL A 2 -4.66 -2.76 11.79
N VAL A 3 -3.53 -3.47 11.72
CA VAL A 3 -2.57 -3.63 12.81
C VAL A 3 -1.18 -3.25 12.30
N GLY A 4 -0.42 -2.51 13.11
CA GLY A 4 0.94 -2.09 12.79
C GLY A 4 1.74 -1.69 14.03
N GLN A 5 3.04 -1.48 13.86
CA GLN A 5 3.92 -0.91 14.87
C GLN A 5 4.17 0.56 14.55
N VAL A 6 3.92 1.46 15.51
CA VAL A 6 4.15 2.91 15.38
C VAL A 6 4.91 3.38 16.61
N ASN A 7 6.11 3.92 16.42
CA ASN A 7 7.03 4.33 17.49
C ASN A 7 7.29 3.21 18.52
N GLY A 8 7.46 1.98 18.03
CA GLY A 8 7.70 0.79 18.87
C GLY A 8 6.51 0.33 19.72
N ARG A 9 5.30 0.80 19.40
CA ARG A 9 4.04 0.37 20.05
C ARG A 9 3.11 -0.24 19.02
N GLU A 10 2.50 -1.37 19.37
CA GLU A 10 1.46 -1.95 18.54
C GLU A 10 0.23 -1.04 18.54
N GLN A 11 -0.31 -0.80 17.35
CA GLN A 11 -1.54 -0.07 17.10
C GLN A 11 -2.51 -0.99 16.37
N ALA A 12 -3.76 -0.99 16.81
CA ALA A 12 -4.84 -1.72 16.16
C ALA A 12 -6.05 -0.80 16.01
N VAL A 13 -6.55 -0.63 14.77
CA VAL A 13 -7.71 0.22 14.47
C VAL A 13 -8.78 -0.56 13.72
N GLY A 14 -10.01 -0.48 14.23
CA GLY A 14 -11.21 -0.95 13.53
C GLY A 14 -11.56 0.02 12.42
N VAL A 15 -11.72 -0.48 11.19
CA VAL A 15 -12.02 0.32 10.00
C VAL A 15 -13.17 -0.32 9.25
N ALA A 16 -14.07 0.50 8.72
CA ALA A 16 -15.29 0.04 8.05
C ALA A 16 -15.04 -0.39 6.61
N ASN A 17 -14.03 0.18 5.94
CA ASN A 17 -13.75 -0.08 4.53
C ASN A 17 -12.25 0.00 4.18
N PRO A 18 -11.85 -0.46 2.99
CA PRO A 18 -10.46 -0.44 2.50
C PRO A 18 -9.79 0.94 2.41
N ALA A 19 -10.55 1.98 2.07
CA ALA A 19 -10.00 3.32 1.93
C ALA A 19 -9.61 3.90 3.30
N ASP A 20 -10.43 3.65 4.33
CA ASP A 20 -10.13 4.02 5.71
C ASP A 20 -8.92 3.24 6.24
N ALA A 21 -8.83 1.95 5.90
CA ALA A 21 -7.68 1.11 6.22
C ALA A 21 -6.38 1.72 5.66
N LEU A 22 -6.38 2.05 4.37
CA LEU A 22 -5.26 2.71 3.70
C LEU A 22 -4.96 4.08 4.34
N ALA A 23 -5.97 4.89 4.63
CA ALA A 23 -5.78 6.21 5.23
C ALA A 23 -5.05 6.15 6.57
N HIS A 24 -5.41 5.20 7.45
CA HIS A 24 -4.69 5.00 8.71
C HIS A 24 -3.27 4.48 8.50
N MET A 25 -3.04 3.58 7.53
CA MET A 25 -1.68 3.13 7.20
C MET A 25 -0.81 4.32 6.75
N LEU A 26 -1.33 5.17 5.87
CA LEU A 26 -0.64 6.38 5.40
C LEU A 26 -0.35 7.36 6.54
N GLU A 27 -1.29 7.53 7.47
CA GLU A 27 -1.11 8.36 8.66
C GLU A 27 0.03 7.83 9.54
N TRP A 28 0.06 6.52 9.80
CA TRP A 28 1.11 5.88 10.59
C TRP A 28 2.50 6.03 9.94
N PHE A 29 2.59 5.91 8.61
CA PHE A 29 3.84 6.17 7.88
C PHE A 29 4.32 7.62 8.00
N GLY A 30 3.40 8.58 8.10
CA GLY A 30 3.75 9.98 8.33
C GLY A 30 4.27 10.26 9.74
N LEU A 31 3.87 9.46 10.73
CA LEU A 31 4.22 9.64 12.15
C LEU A 31 5.54 8.97 12.55
N ASP A 32 5.90 7.88 11.89
CA ASP A 32 7.12 7.14 12.17
C ASP A 32 7.67 6.53 10.87
N ARG A 33 8.83 7.03 10.42
CA ARG A 33 9.49 6.51 9.22
C ARG A 33 10.02 5.09 9.41
N ASP A 34 10.20 4.66 10.67
CA ASP A 34 10.61 3.32 11.05
C ASP A 34 9.41 2.43 11.46
N ALA A 35 8.16 2.88 11.23
CA ALA A 35 6.97 2.03 11.31
C ALA A 35 7.00 0.82 10.34
N VAL A 36 8.06 0.73 9.54
CA VAL A 36 8.43 -0.34 8.64
C VAL A 36 8.91 -1.55 9.42
N ALA A 37 7.98 -2.43 9.83
CA ALA A 37 8.40 -3.77 10.24
C ALA A 37 7.37 -4.86 9.97
N PHE A 38 6.07 -4.59 10.07
CA PHE A 38 5.08 -5.63 9.81
C PHE A 38 3.69 -5.02 9.70
N TRP A 39 3.06 -5.14 8.53
CA TRP A 39 1.65 -4.81 8.39
C TRP A 39 0.93 -5.85 7.55
N TYR A 40 -0.28 -6.18 7.97
CA TYR A 40 -1.14 -7.11 7.26
C TYR A 40 -2.59 -6.67 7.37
N LEU A 41 -3.35 -6.91 6.30
CA LEU A 41 -4.80 -6.99 6.39
C LEU A 41 -5.14 -8.32 7.07
N ARG A 42 -6.06 -8.33 8.05
CA ARG A 42 -6.51 -9.60 8.63
C ARG A 42 -6.98 -10.58 7.55
N ALA A 43 -6.80 -11.87 7.79
CA ALA A 43 -7.18 -12.92 6.85
C ALA A 43 -8.69 -12.92 6.51
N ASP A 44 -9.54 -12.47 7.43
CA ASP A 44 -11.00 -12.38 7.27
C ASP A 44 -11.46 -11.07 6.60
N TRP A 45 -10.53 -10.25 6.10
CA TRP A 45 -10.87 -9.05 5.35
C TRP A 45 -11.45 -9.41 3.98
N PRO A 46 -12.55 -8.78 3.53
CA PRO A 46 -13.36 -9.30 2.43
C PRO A 46 -12.71 -9.23 1.04
N SER A 47 -11.75 -8.33 0.83
CA SER A 47 -11.13 -8.15 -0.48
C SER A 47 -9.73 -7.52 -0.38
N PRO A 48 -8.83 -7.73 -1.36
CA PRO A 48 -7.57 -6.99 -1.43
C PRO A 48 -7.76 -5.48 -1.42
N VAL A 49 -6.74 -4.78 -0.92
CA VAL A 49 -6.66 -3.31 -0.94
C VAL A 49 -5.48 -2.91 -1.82
N THR A 50 -5.68 -1.91 -2.67
CA THR A 50 -4.59 -1.34 -3.48
C THR A 50 -3.96 -0.18 -2.73
N LEU A 51 -2.71 -0.36 -2.32
CA LEU A 51 -1.87 0.72 -1.81
C LEU A 51 -1.25 1.47 -2.99
N ILE A 52 -0.99 2.76 -2.80
CA ILE A 52 -0.50 3.66 -3.85
C ILE A 52 0.77 4.32 -3.33
N GLY A 53 1.86 4.16 -4.06
CA GLY A 53 3.16 4.68 -3.63
C GLY A 53 4.06 5.03 -4.79
N ARG A 54 5.05 5.88 -4.56
CA ARG A 54 6.10 6.24 -5.51
C ARG A 54 7.46 6.21 -4.80
N PRO A 55 8.58 6.06 -5.50
CA PRO A 55 9.89 6.20 -4.88
C PRO A 55 10.01 7.52 -4.10
N VAL A 56 10.68 7.51 -2.94
CA VAL A 56 11.02 8.76 -2.23
C VAL A 56 11.84 9.68 -3.13
N ALA A 57 11.73 10.99 -2.92
CA ALA A 57 12.46 11.97 -3.72
C ALA A 57 13.98 11.73 -3.64
N GLY A 58 14.66 11.80 -4.78
CA GLY A 58 16.12 11.60 -4.87
C GLY A 58 16.57 10.14 -4.95
N LEU A 59 15.70 9.15 -4.70
CA LEU A 59 16.05 7.73 -4.86
C LEU A 59 16.17 7.34 -6.34
N VAL A 60 15.23 7.81 -7.15
CA VAL A 60 15.26 7.70 -8.61
C VAL A 60 15.28 9.11 -9.21
N GLY A 61 15.80 9.26 -10.42
CA GLY A 61 15.67 10.52 -11.15
C GLY A 61 14.19 10.90 -11.30
N GLU A 62 13.85 12.20 -11.16
CA GLU A 62 12.45 12.66 -11.07
C GLU A 62 11.59 12.22 -12.27
N THR A 63 12.19 12.10 -13.46
CA THR A 63 11.51 11.60 -14.66
C THR A 63 11.06 10.14 -14.58
N ARG A 64 11.62 9.37 -13.65
CA ARG A 64 11.26 7.96 -13.37
C ARG A 64 10.45 7.82 -12.09
N ARG A 65 10.21 8.92 -11.38
CA ARG A 65 9.48 8.95 -10.11
C ARG A 65 7.97 8.97 -10.35
N CYS A 66 7.46 7.85 -10.85
CA CYS A 66 6.05 7.65 -11.12
C CYS A 66 5.34 6.91 -9.99
N VAL A 67 4.00 6.94 -10.00
CA VAL A 67 3.19 6.23 -9.03
C VAL A 67 3.06 4.75 -9.42
N HIS A 68 3.04 3.88 -8.44
CA HIS A 68 2.88 2.44 -8.57
C HIS A 68 1.73 1.97 -7.67
N LEU A 69 1.11 0.87 -8.07
CA LEU A 69 0.00 0.23 -7.35
C LEU A 69 0.50 -1.07 -6.75
N PHE A 70 0.29 -1.24 -5.45
CA PHE A 70 0.75 -2.39 -4.67
C PHE A 70 -0.46 -3.13 -4.08
N PRO A 71 -0.72 -4.39 -4.48
CA PRO A 71 -1.84 -5.14 -3.93
C PRO A 71 -1.51 -5.69 -2.53
N ALA A 72 -2.25 -5.24 -1.52
CA ALA A 72 -2.24 -5.84 -0.20
C ALA A 72 -3.35 -6.90 -0.11
N ARG A 73 -2.98 -8.17 0.05
CA ARG A 73 -3.94 -9.28 0.19
C ARG A 73 -4.26 -9.55 1.65
N PRO A 74 -5.52 -9.88 1.99
CA PRO A 74 -5.88 -10.40 3.32
C PRO A 74 -4.97 -11.55 3.75
N GLY A 75 -4.52 -11.52 5.00
CA GLY A 75 -3.65 -12.53 5.61
C GLY A 75 -2.19 -12.50 5.14
N THR A 76 -1.83 -11.62 4.20
CA THR A 76 -0.45 -11.47 3.74
C THR A 76 0.20 -10.30 4.46
N ALA A 77 1.28 -10.59 5.19
CA ALA A 77 2.14 -9.56 5.73
C ALA A 77 2.98 -8.94 4.60
N LEU A 78 3.04 -7.62 4.57
CA LEU A 78 4.03 -6.88 3.82
C LEU A 78 5.17 -6.58 4.79
N PHE A 79 6.38 -6.96 4.40
CA PHE A 79 7.59 -6.80 5.18
C PHE A 79 8.75 -6.54 4.21
N ASP A 80 9.70 -5.71 4.63
CA ASP A 80 10.93 -5.38 3.91
C ASP A 80 10.70 -4.73 2.53
N THR A 81 10.26 -5.49 1.53
CA THR A 81 9.99 -5.05 0.16
C THR A 81 8.58 -5.38 -0.29
N VAL A 82 8.09 -4.62 -1.28
CA VAL A 82 6.81 -4.89 -1.94
C VAL A 82 6.95 -4.76 -3.43
N THR A 83 6.22 -5.61 -4.15
CA THR A 83 6.20 -5.61 -5.61
C THR A 83 4.92 -4.94 -6.12
N ALA A 84 5.10 -3.92 -6.96
CA ALA A 84 4.03 -3.26 -7.66
C ALA A 84 3.41 -4.18 -8.74
N CYS A 85 2.20 -3.86 -9.19
CA CYS A 85 1.55 -4.56 -10.31
C CYS A 85 2.39 -4.56 -11.60
N CYS A 86 3.26 -3.56 -11.79
CA CYS A 86 4.18 -3.46 -12.92
C CYS A 86 5.47 -4.28 -12.75
N GLY A 87 5.65 -4.97 -11.62
CA GLY A 87 6.86 -5.72 -11.30
C GLY A 87 7.97 -4.89 -10.64
N THR A 88 7.77 -3.59 -10.44
CA THR A 88 8.73 -2.76 -9.69
C THR A 88 8.75 -3.19 -8.23
N GLU A 89 9.91 -3.58 -7.74
CA GLU A 89 10.15 -3.87 -6.33
C GLU A 89 10.74 -2.63 -5.65
N LEU A 90 10.19 -2.28 -4.49
CA LEU A 90 10.70 -1.19 -3.66
C LEU A 90 10.73 -1.64 -2.20
N SER A 91 11.75 -1.21 -1.47
CA SER A 91 11.73 -1.31 -0.01
C SER A 91 10.59 -0.47 0.55
N LEU A 92 9.95 -0.94 1.61
CA LEU A 92 8.93 -0.22 2.33
C LEU A 92 9.41 1.15 2.84
N THR A 93 10.71 1.29 3.15
CA THR A 93 11.35 2.56 3.56
C THR A 93 11.65 3.50 2.38
N GLU A 94 11.61 2.98 1.15
CA GLU A 94 11.92 3.70 -0.09
C GLU A 94 10.67 4.21 -0.79
N ILE A 95 9.49 3.99 -0.20
CA ILE A 95 8.20 4.35 -0.77
C ILE A 95 7.66 5.59 -0.05
N GLU A 96 7.43 6.65 -0.82
CA GLU A 96 6.48 7.68 -0.44
C GLU A 96 5.07 7.16 -0.77
N TRP A 97 4.32 6.81 0.27
CA TRP A 97 2.94 6.39 0.14
C TRP A 97 2.02 7.60 -0.06
N VAL A 98 1.11 7.50 -1.02
CA VAL A 98 0.28 8.63 -1.45
C VAL A 98 -1.20 8.28 -1.45
N ARG A 99 -2.05 9.31 -1.36
CA ARG A 99 -3.51 9.14 -1.43
C ARG A 99 -3.97 8.83 -2.86
N LEU A 100 -5.17 8.26 -2.99
CA LEU A 100 -5.84 8.13 -4.28
C LEU A 100 -5.93 9.50 -4.98
N GLY A 101 -5.54 9.55 -6.26
CA GLY A 101 -5.53 10.77 -7.06
C GLY A 101 -4.26 11.63 -6.93
N ALA A 102 -3.32 11.28 -6.05
CA ALA A 102 -2.04 11.98 -5.90
C ALA A 102 -1.01 11.52 -6.94
N GLY A 103 -1.26 11.87 -8.21
CA GLY A 103 -0.41 11.51 -9.35
C GLY A 103 -0.93 10.33 -10.16
N MET A 104 -0.42 10.17 -11.39
CA MET A 104 -0.84 9.12 -12.31
C MET A 104 0.04 7.87 -12.12
N PRO A 105 -0.56 6.68 -11.88
CA PRO A 105 0.19 5.43 -11.89
C PRO A 105 0.90 5.21 -13.23
N CYS A 106 2.02 4.48 -13.20
CA CYS A 106 2.68 4.05 -14.43
C CYS A 106 1.73 3.23 -15.32
N GLU A 107 1.95 3.29 -16.63
CA GLU A 107 1.07 2.66 -17.62
C GLU A 107 0.79 1.17 -17.32
N PRO A 108 1.78 0.32 -16.96
CA PRO A 108 1.49 -1.08 -16.64
C PRO A 108 0.64 -1.23 -15.37
N CYS A 109 0.80 -0.37 -14.37
CA CYS A 109 -0.04 -0.38 -13.17
C CYS A 109 -1.47 0.09 -13.47
N LEU A 110 -1.67 1.04 -14.39
CA LEU A 110 -3.02 1.45 -14.82
C LEU A 110 -3.78 0.29 -15.47
N VAL A 111 -3.10 -0.48 -16.32
CA VAL A 111 -3.70 -1.63 -17.01
C VAL A 111 -3.90 -2.82 -16.06
N GLY A 112 -2.90 -3.13 -15.23
CA GLY A 112 -2.93 -4.30 -14.35
C GLY A 112 -3.64 -4.10 -13.01
N GLY A 113 -3.80 -2.85 -12.56
CA GLY A 113 -4.38 -2.48 -11.27
C GLY A 113 -5.89 -2.19 -11.30
N ALA A 114 -6.52 -2.27 -12.47
CA ALA A 114 -7.98 -2.25 -12.55
C ALA A 114 -8.55 -3.38 -11.68
N PRO A 115 -9.52 -3.10 -10.79
CA PRO A 115 -10.17 -4.16 -10.04
C PRO A 115 -10.75 -5.15 -11.03
N ARG A 116 -10.28 -6.40 -10.98
CA ARG A 116 -11.02 -7.51 -11.57
C ARG A 116 -12.29 -7.59 -10.75
N GLY A 117 -13.35 -6.95 -11.24
CA GLY A 117 -14.64 -6.90 -10.58
C GLY A 117 -15.03 -8.30 -10.15
N HIS A 118 -15.55 -8.40 -8.92
CA HIS A 118 -16.27 -9.57 -8.44
C HIS A 118 -17.18 -10.03 -9.58
N ALA A 119 -16.87 -11.18 -10.18
CA ALA A 119 -17.87 -11.87 -10.99
C ALA A 119 -18.98 -12.24 -10.02
N LEU A 120 -20.10 -11.52 -10.10
CA LEU A 120 -21.36 -11.99 -9.57
C LEU A 120 -21.70 -13.25 -10.38
N GLU A 121 -21.28 -14.42 -9.89
CA GLU A 121 -21.71 -15.70 -10.42
C GLU A 121 -22.84 -16.24 -9.53
N GLY A 122 -24.05 -16.22 -10.10
CA GLY A 122 -25.06 -17.29 -10.03
C GLY A 122 -25.66 -17.66 -8.68
#